data_AF-A0A976KXP1-F1
#
_entry.id   AF-A0A976KXP1-F1
#
_cell.length_a   1.000
_cell.length_b   1.000
_cell.length_c   1.000
_cell.angle_alpha   90.00
_cell.angle_beta   90.00
_cell.angle_gamma   90.00
#
_symmetry.space_group_name_H-M   'P 1'
#
loop_
_entity.id
_entity.type
_entity.pdbx_description
1 polymer ?
#
loop_
_entity_poly.entity_id
_entity_poly.type
_entity_poly.pdbx_seq_one_letter_code
_entity_poly.pdbx_strand_id
1 'polypeptide(L)'
;MAISNATGATTWCSTSRRGPTCSRSVERVTRAASPARSAPLYECPIGESSSLAVKSRLVTAAPRSTDRAATPHRDRPARWRWLGGLGLAAGLYGLIYYPWSPQSVPGRYLIGYLELNAHWTAAVVSLFEPGVRAHSMLVQGRFLMQIVLGCAALDACAVLVAAIAVFPASAGRRLIGVGFGVLLLIGLNVLRLVALYFAGVHNRPLFDLLHEEVFQFVMVAVATGTFLGWSLWAVEEGGAREHGSV
;
A
#
# COMPACT_ATOMS: atom_id res chain seq x y z
N MET A 1 -4.39 -40.24 19.01
CA MET A 1 -5.28 -39.57 19.99
C MET A 1 -6.69 -39.70 19.44
N ALA A 2 -7.56 -40.47 20.10
CA ALA A 2 -8.90 -40.80 19.59
C ALA A 2 -9.91 -39.73 20.05
N ILE A 3 -10.72 -39.23 19.12
CA ILE A 3 -11.85 -38.33 19.39
C ILE A 3 -13.10 -39.06 18.91
N SER A 4 -14.04 -39.35 19.81
CA SER A 4 -15.31 -40.02 19.50
C SER A 4 -16.45 -39.01 19.56
N ASN A 5 -17.35 -39.03 18.58
CA ASN A 5 -18.59 -38.26 18.59
C ASN A 5 -19.81 -39.19 18.59
N ALA A 6 -20.93 -38.68 19.13
CA ALA A 6 -22.14 -39.38 19.57
C ALA A 6 -22.98 -40.13 18.49
N THR A 7 -22.39 -40.47 17.35
CA THR A 7 -23.02 -41.26 16.28
C THR A 7 -22.28 -42.57 15.98
N GLY A 8 -21.34 -43.00 16.83
CA GLY A 8 -20.74 -44.33 16.77
C GLY A 8 -19.76 -44.57 15.61
N ALA A 9 -19.24 -43.50 14.99
CA ALA A 9 -18.18 -43.60 13.98
C ALA A 9 -16.80 -43.38 14.64
N THR A 10 -15.99 -44.44 14.71
CA THR A 10 -14.58 -44.36 15.15
C THR A 10 -13.66 -44.10 13.96
N THR A 11 -12.99 -42.94 13.96
CA THR A 11 -11.98 -42.58 12.96
C THR A 11 -10.58 -42.85 13.52
N TRP A 12 -9.82 -43.74 12.89
CA TRP A 12 -8.43 -44.02 13.26
C TRP A 12 -7.48 -43.18 12.41
N CYS A 13 -6.58 -42.45 13.05
CA CYS A 13 -5.54 -41.65 12.39
C CYS A 13 -4.18 -42.09 12.92
N SER A 14 -3.36 -42.72 12.07
CA SER A 14 -1.97 -43.09 12.37
C SER A 14 -1.01 -42.28 11.51
N THR A 15 0.05 -41.77 12.12
CA THR A 15 1.08 -40.95 11.48
C THR A 15 2.17 -41.85 10.89
N SER A 16 2.31 -41.86 9.56
CA SER A 16 3.48 -42.42 8.87
C SER A 16 4.13 -41.35 7.98
N ARG A 17 5.44 -41.50 7.71
CA ARG A 17 6.29 -40.48 7.04
C ARG A 17 5.97 -40.21 5.55
N ARG A 18 4.80 -40.60 5.04
CA ARG A 18 4.39 -40.38 3.64
C ARG A 18 2.91 -39.97 3.51
N GLY A 19 2.47 -38.95 4.25
CA GLY A 19 1.17 -38.29 4.03
C GLY A 19 -0.10 -39.14 4.30
N PRO A 20 -1.30 -38.52 4.36
CA PRO A 20 -2.52 -39.22 4.77
C PRO A 20 -3.26 -39.86 3.58
N THR A 21 -3.51 -41.17 3.67
CA THR A 21 -4.46 -41.92 2.82
C THR A 21 -5.69 -42.30 3.65
N CYS A 22 -6.89 -41.96 3.17
CA CYS A 22 -8.15 -42.21 3.87
C CYS A 22 -9.03 -43.15 3.03
N SER A 23 -9.18 -44.41 3.46
CA SER A 23 -10.09 -45.38 2.85
C SER A 23 -11.35 -45.53 3.69
N ARG A 24 -12.52 -45.19 3.12
CA ARG A 24 -13.83 -45.45 3.74
C ARG A 24 -14.29 -46.87 3.43
N SER A 25 -14.37 -47.73 4.44
CA SER A 25 -15.13 -48.97 4.41
C SER A 25 -16.55 -48.72 4.90
N VAL A 26 -17.55 -48.86 4.03
CA VAL A 26 -18.97 -48.73 4.36
C VAL A 26 -19.49 -50.11 4.75
N GLU A 27 -19.71 -50.34 6.04
CA GLU A 27 -20.34 -51.57 6.54
C GLU A 27 -21.87 -51.46 6.45
N ARG A 28 -22.47 -52.46 5.80
CA ARG A 28 -23.89 -52.60 5.51
C ARG A 28 -24.60 -53.17 6.74
N VAL A 29 -25.33 -52.34 7.48
CA VAL A 29 -26.18 -52.79 8.60
C VAL A 29 -27.55 -53.23 8.06
N THR A 30 -27.80 -54.53 8.12
CA THR A 30 -29.11 -55.18 7.97
C THR A 30 -29.98 -54.88 9.18
N ARG A 31 -31.24 -54.46 8.98
CA ARG A 31 -32.21 -54.22 10.06
C ARG A 31 -33.31 -55.27 10.01
N ALA A 32 -33.49 -56.00 11.11
CA ALA A 32 -34.57 -56.95 11.36
C ALA A 32 -35.76 -56.26 12.09
N ALA A 33 -36.90 -56.95 12.06
CA ALA A 33 -38.27 -56.45 12.17
C ALA A 33 -38.87 -56.33 13.60
N SER A 34 -40.04 -55.65 13.67
CA SER A 34 -41.31 -56.00 14.40
C SER A 34 -41.95 -54.80 15.19
N PRO A 35 -43.24 -54.80 15.59
CA PRO A 35 -44.40 -54.51 14.72
C PRO A 35 -45.46 -53.52 15.30
N ALA A 36 -46.41 -53.13 14.42
CA ALA A 36 -47.82 -52.75 14.67
C ALA A 36 -48.22 -51.47 15.44
N ARG A 37 -48.89 -50.52 14.76
CA ARG A 37 -50.32 -50.12 14.96
C ARG A 37 -50.80 -48.97 14.06
N SER A 38 -51.99 -49.18 13.50
CA SER A 38 -53.08 -48.24 13.08
C SER A 38 -52.85 -47.13 12.04
N ALA A 39 -53.60 -47.26 10.93
CA ALA A 39 -53.91 -46.27 9.89
C ALA A 39 -54.82 -45.11 10.38
N PRO A 40 -55.05 -44.04 9.57
CA PRO A 40 -56.00 -44.06 8.43
C PRO A 40 -55.39 -43.48 7.14
N LEU A 41 -55.59 -44.11 5.97
CA LEU A 41 -56.72 -43.95 5.03
C LEU A 41 -56.93 -42.51 4.54
N TYR A 42 -56.37 -42.20 3.37
CA TYR A 42 -57.03 -41.34 2.40
C TYR A 42 -57.18 -42.12 1.09
N GLU A 43 -58.41 -42.44 0.73
CA GLU A 43 -58.78 -42.91 -0.61
C GLU A 43 -58.48 -41.82 -1.65
N CYS A 44 -57.96 -42.24 -2.80
CA CYS A 44 -57.94 -41.44 -4.02
C CYS A 44 -58.85 -42.13 -5.04
N PRO A 45 -59.87 -41.44 -5.60
CA PRO A 45 -60.82 -42.09 -6.48
C PRO A 45 -60.21 -42.33 -7.87
N ILE A 46 -60.41 -43.56 -8.32
CA ILE A 46 -60.32 -44.09 -9.68
C ILE A 46 -60.78 -43.11 -10.77
N GLY A 47 -59.95 -43.00 -11.83
CA GLY A 47 -60.21 -42.22 -13.03
C GLY A 47 -59.34 -42.71 -14.19
N GLU A 48 -59.79 -43.82 -14.77
CA GLU A 48 -59.72 -44.31 -16.16
C GLU A 48 -58.71 -43.74 -17.18
N SER A 49 -58.24 -44.69 -17.99
CA SER A 49 -57.31 -44.62 -19.11
C SER A 49 -57.38 -43.40 -20.03
N SER A 50 -56.23 -42.87 -20.41
CA SER A 50 -55.90 -42.67 -21.83
C SER A 50 -54.42 -42.34 -22.03
N SER A 51 -53.82 -43.15 -22.89
CA SER A 51 -52.52 -43.00 -23.54
C SER A 51 -52.29 -41.56 -24.02
N LEU A 52 -51.31 -40.86 -23.45
CA LEU A 52 -50.58 -39.81 -24.15
C LEU A 52 -49.11 -39.84 -23.73
N ALA A 53 -48.28 -40.27 -24.67
CA ALA A 53 -46.84 -40.30 -24.58
C ALA A 53 -46.29 -38.88 -24.33
N VAL A 54 -46.00 -38.56 -23.07
CA VAL A 54 -45.19 -37.39 -22.72
C VAL A 54 -43.74 -37.71 -23.07
N LYS A 55 -43.30 -37.23 -24.25
CA LYS A 55 -41.89 -37.14 -24.59
C LYS A 55 -41.22 -36.20 -23.60
N SER A 56 -40.68 -36.74 -22.51
CA SER A 56 -39.73 -36.03 -21.66
C SER A 56 -38.46 -35.82 -22.48
N ARG A 57 -38.35 -34.62 -23.06
CA ARG A 57 -37.03 -34.13 -23.49
C ARG A 57 -36.22 -34.01 -22.19
N LEU A 58 -35.33 -34.96 -21.97
CA LEU A 58 -34.17 -34.75 -21.11
C LEU A 58 -33.45 -33.52 -21.65
N VAL A 59 -33.75 -32.37 -21.07
CA VAL A 59 -32.86 -31.22 -21.12
C VAL A 59 -31.68 -31.62 -20.24
N THR A 60 -30.70 -32.28 -20.84
CA THR A 60 -29.34 -32.32 -20.30
C THR A 60 -28.83 -30.88 -20.35
N ALA A 61 -29.12 -30.13 -19.30
CA ALA A 61 -28.46 -28.87 -19.04
C ALA A 61 -26.96 -29.16 -18.90
N ALA A 62 -26.22 -28.95 -19.98
CA ALA A 62 -24.77 -28.96 -19.95
C ALA A 62 -24.31 -27.96 -18.87
N PRO A 63 -23.40 -28.33 -17.97
CA PRO A 63 -22.84 -27.36 -17.03
C PRO A 63 -22.17 -26.27 -17.86
N ARG A 64 -22.61 -25.01 -17.70
CA ARG A 64 -21.86 -23.86 -18.21
C ARG A 64 -20.56 -23.79 -17.41
N SER A 65 -19.53 -24.47 -17.90
CA SER A 65 -18.15 -24.16 -17.54
C SER A 65 -17.79 -22.84 -18.22
N THR A 66 -18.29 -21.72 -17.69
CA THR A 66 -17.55 -20.48 -17.81
C THR A 66 -16.41 -20.52 -16.81
N ASP A 67 -15.50 -21.47 -16.99
CA ASP A 67 -14.12 -21.27 -16.56
C ASP A 67 -13.58 -20.18 -17.48
N ARG A 68 -13.89 -18.92 -17.15
CA ARG A 68 -13.01 -17.83 -17.55
C ARG A 68 -11.68 -18.22 -16.94
N ALA A 69 -10.79 -18.74 -17.77
CA ALA A 69 -9.40 -18.97 -17.43
C ALA A 69 -8.93 -17.72 -16.70
N ALA A 70 -8.83 -17.82 -15.37
CA ALA A 70 -8.26 -16.76 -14.56
C ALA A 70 -6.86 -16.58 -15.13
N THR A 71 -6.63 -15.45 -15.78
CA THR A 71 -5.32 -15.11 -16.30
C THR A 71 -4.35 -15.27 -15.14
N PRO A 72 -3.23 -16.00 -15.31
CA PRO A 72 -2.26 -16.13 -14.23
C PRO A 72 -1.76 -14.73 -13.93
N HIS A 73 -2.25 -14.14 -12.82
CA HIS A 73 -1.76 -12.87 -12.34
C HIS A 73 -0.29 -13.10 -12.06
N ARG A 74 0.58 -12.62 -12.97
CA ARG A 74 2.02 -12.82 -12.89
C ARG A 74 2.53 -11.96 -11.76
N ASP A 75 2.33 -12.43 -10.53
CA ASP A 75 2.88 -11.83 -9.34
C ASP A 75 4.40 -11.88 -9.47
N ARG A 76 4.99 -10.77 -9.92
CA ARG A 76 6.44 -10.61 -9.86
C ARG A 76 6.83 -10.91 -8.41
N PRO A 77 7.77 -11.85 -8.17
CA PRO A 77 8.04 -12.26 -6.81
C PRO A 77 8.51 -11.05 -6.01
N ALA A 78 8.01 -10.91 -4.78
CA ALA A 78 8.12 -9.71 -3.95
C ALA A 78 9.54 -9.12 -3.93
N ARG A 79 10.58 -9.96 -3.98
CA ARG A 79 11.99 -9.55 -4.07
C ARG A 79 12.29 -8.54 -5.19
N TRP A 80 11.71 -8.67 -6.39
CA TRP A 80 12.00 -7.76 -7.50
C TRP A 80 11.41 -6.37 -7.30
N ARG A 81 10.34 -6.26 -6.52
CA ARG A 81 9.74 -4.97 -6.20
C ARG A 81 10.62 -4.21 -5.22
N TRP A 82 11.14 -4.89 -4.20
CA TRP A 82 12.12 -4.32 -3.26
C TRP A 82 13.44 -3.97 -3.93
N LEU A 83 13.98 -4.84 -4.79
CA LEU A 83 15.18 -4.53 -5.58
C LEU A 83 14.95 -3.35 -6.53
N GLY A 84 13.78 -3.27 -7.16
CA GLY A 84 13.41 -2.11 -7.98
C GLY A 84 13.32 -0.81 -7.17
N GLY A 85 12.77 -0.88 -5.95
CA GLY A 85 12.72 0.25 -5.03
C GLY A 85 14.07 0.75 -4.58
N LEU A 86 14.94 -0.17 -4.17
CA LEU A 86 16.32 0.14 -3.79
C LEU A 86 17.08 0.73 -4.98
N GLY A 87 16.91 0.17 -6.18
CA GLY A 87 17.48 0.72 -7.41
C GLY A 87 16.98 2.13 -7.72
N LEU A 88 15.69 2.39 -7.52
CA LEU A 88 15.10 3.73 -7.68
C LEU A 88 15.66 4.71 -6.65
N ALA A 89 15.70 4.34 -5.37
CA ALA A 89 16.28 5.18 -4.32
C ALA A 89 17.75 5.50 -4.64
N ALA A 90 18.55 4.49 -4.95
CA ALA A 90 19.95 4.67 -5.34
C ALA A 90 20.11 5.56 -6.59
N GLY A 91 19.24 5.40 -7.59
CA GLY A 91 19.21 6.25 -8.78
C GLY A 91 18.87 7.70 -8.47
N LEU A 92 17.88 7.95 -7.60
CA LEU A 92 17.51 9.29 -7.16
C LEU A 92 18.62 9.96 -6.34
N TYR A 93 19.21 9.24 -5.38
CA TYR A 93 20.35 9.73 -4.61
C TYR A 93 21.58 9.97 -5.50
N GLY A 94 21.85 9.07 -6.44
CA GLY A 94 22.88 9.25 -7.46
C GLY A 94 22.63 10.51 -8.27
N LEU A 95 21.39 10.76 -8.72
CA LEU A 95 21.04 11.99 -9.43
C LEU A 95 21.22 13.26 -8.57
N ILE A 96 20.93 13.20 -7.27
CA ILE A 96 21.04 14.36 -6.36
C ILE A 96 22.49 14.66 -6.00
N TYR A 97 23.29 13.65 -5.63
CA TYR A 97 24.64 13.84 -5.10
C TYR A 97 25.76 13.67 -6.12
N TYR A 98 25.46 13.21 -7.33
CA TYR A 98 26.47 13.20 -8.39
C TYR A 98 26.95 14.64 -8.65
N PRO A 99 28.27 14.88 -8.74
CA PRO A 99 28.85 16.21 -8.91
C PRO A 99 28.62 16.73 -10.33
N TRP A 100 27.39 17.12 -10.62
CA TRP A 100 27.00 17.70 -11.90
C TRP A 100 27.75 19.00 -12.16
N SER A 101 28.21 19.17 -13.41
CA SER A 101 28.67 20.48 -13.86
C SER A 101 27.50 21.47 -13.77
N PRO A 102 27.72 22.73 -13.31
CA PRO A 102 26.65 23.74 -13.21
C PRO A 102 25.92 24.01 -14.52
N GLN A 103 26.57 23.77 -15.67
CA GLN A 103 26.01 23.96 -17.00
C GLN A 103 25.18 22.76 -17.46
N SER A 104 25.29 21.60 -16.81
CA SER A 104 24.52 20.40 -17.14
C SER A 104 23.04 20.57 -16.79
N VAL A 105 22.17 19.83 -17.45
CA VAL A 105 20.72 19.90 -17.21
C VAL A 105 20.37 19.63 -15.74
N PRO A 106 20.84 18.54 -15.09
CA PRO A 106 20.53 18.29 -13.68
C PRO A 106 21.13 19.35 -12.75
N GLY A 107 22.36 19.80 -13.02
CA GLY A 107 23.01 20.85 -12.24
C GLY A 107 22.19 22.16 -12.22
N ARG A 108 21.70 22.60 -13.38
CA ARG A 108 20.83 23.79 -13.48
C ARG A 108 19.52 23.65 -12.70
N TYR A 109 18.90 22.46 -12.73
CA TYR A 109 17.67 22.22 -11.97
C TYR A 109 17.91 22.19 -10.47
N LEU A 110 19.01 21.56 -10.00
CA LEU A 110 19.37 21.55 -8.59
C LEU A 110 19.66 22.97 -8.09
N ILE A 111 20.47 23.73 -8.80
CA ILE A 111 20.78 25.13 -8.45
C ILE A 111 19.49 25.96 -8.43
N GLY A 112 18.67 25.88 -9.49
CA GLY A 112 17.40 26.60 -9.56
C GLY A 112 16.43 26.23 -8.44
N TYR A 113 16.41 24.97 -8.01
CA TYR A 113 15.64 24.55 -6.84
C TYR A 113 16.13 25.21 -5.55
N LEU A 114 17.45 25.26 -5.31
CA LEU A 114 18.02 25.92 -4.13
C LEU A 114 17.76 27.43 -4.15
N GLU A 115 17.88 28.07 -5.31
CA GLU A 115 17.53 29.49 -5.49
C GLU A 115 16.06 29.72 -5.20
N LEU A 116 15.16 28.87 -5.69
CA LEU A 116 13.73 29.00 -5.41
C LEU A 116 13.42 28.89 -3.90
N ASN A 117 14.09 27.98 -3.20
CA ASN A 117 13.98 27.89 -1.74
C ASN A 117 14.46 29.17 -1.06
N ALA A 118 15.55 29.79 -1.53
CA ALA A 118 16.03 31.07 -1.01
C ALA A 118 15.00 32.18 -1.20
N HIS A 119 14.40 32.28 -2.39
CA HIS A 119 13.39 33.27 -2.68
C HIS A 119 12.12 33.07 -1.85
N TRP A 120 11.62 31.84 -1.73
CA TRP A 120 10.46 31.55 -0.88
C TRP A 120 10.73 31.80 0.59
N THR A 121 11.92 31.42 1.08
CA THR A 121 12.33 31.70 2.46
C THR A 121 12.37 33.21 2.70
N ALA A 122 13.06 33.97 1.84
CA ALA A 122 13.14 35.42 1.97
C ALA A 122 11.75 36.07 1.89
N ALA A 123 10.86 35.60 1.01
CA ALA A 123 9.49 36.10 0.91
C ALA A 123 8.73 35.92 2.23
N VAL A 124 8.81 34.74 2.86
CA VAL A 124 8.15 34.49 4.15
C VAL A 124 8.80 35.30 5.27
N VAL A 125 10.13 35.35 5.33
CA VAL A 125 10.85 36.14 6.35
C VAL A 125 10.54 37.63 6.22
N SER A 126 10.39 38.14 4.99
CA SER A 126 10.10 39.56 4.73
C SER A 126 8.77 40.05 5.33
N LEU A 127 7.86 39.12 5.67
CA LEU A 127 6.63 39.43 6.39
C LEU A 127 6.89 39.91 7.83
N PHE A 128 8.03 39.53 8.41
CA PHE A 128 8.41 39.84 9.79
C PHE A 128 9.60 40.80 9.88
N GLU A 129 10.55 40.70 8.93
CA GLU A 129 11.73 41.56 8.85
C GLU A 129 11.75 42.30 7.50
N PRO A 130 11.28 43.56 7.46
CA PRO A 130 11.34 44.38 6.26
C PRO A 130 12.81 44.58 5.83
N GLY A 131 13.12 44.28 4.58
CA GLY A 131 14.46 44.47 4.01
C GLY A 131 15.24 43.17 3.73
N VAL A 132 14.71 42.02 4.14
CA VAL A 132 15.30 40.72 3.76
C VAL A 132 15.17 40.48 2.26
N ARG A 133 16.26 40.07 1.61
CA ARG A 133 16.31 39.77 0.17
C ARG A 133 17.01 38.44 -0.10
N ALA A 134 16.56 37.76 -1.14
CA ALA A 134 17.28 36.61 -1.69
C ALA A 134 18.17 37.05 -2.85
N HIS A 135 19.37 36.47 -2.92
CA HIS A 135 20.27 36.60 -4.07
C HIS A 135 20.87 35.23 -4.39
N SER A 136 20.46 34.65 -5.52
CA SER A 136 20.75 33.24 -5.83
C SER A 136 20.37 32.33 -4.65
N MET A 137 21.33 31.62 -4.06
CA MET A 137 21.14 30.72 -2.92
C MET A 137 21.28 31.40 -1.54
N LEU A 138 21.53 32.71 -1.51
CA LEU A 138 21.73 33.49 -0.28
C LEU A 138 20.45 34.18 0.16
N VAL A 139 20.16 34.14 1.46
CA VAL A 139 19.14 34.97 2.13
C VAL A 139 19.88 36.00 2.98
N GLN A 140 19.68 37.28 2.67
CA GLN A 140 20.40 38.42 3.24
C GLN A 140 19.45 39.30 4.06
N GLY A 141 19.78 39.52 5.32
CA GLY A 141 19.12 40.48 6.21
C GLY A 141 19.99 40.70 7.46
N ARG A 142 19.39 40.73 8.66
CA ARG A 142 20.15 40.75 9.93
C ARG A 142 21.05 39.53 10.12
N PHE A 143 20.70 38.41 9.49
CA PHE A 143 21.51 37.20 9.42
C PHE A 143 21.74 36.81 7.96
N LEU A 144 22.94 36.34 7.65
CA LEU A 144 23.31 35.84 6.32
C LEU A 144 23.26 34.31 6.35
N MET A 145 22.41 33.73 5.50
CA MET A 145 22.26 32.28 5.39
C MET A 145 22.37 31.85 3.94
N GLN A 146 23.23 30.85 3.67
CA GLN A 146 23.32 30.19 2.38
C GLN A 146 22.55 28.87 2.41
N ILE A 147 21.66 28.67 1.44
CA ILE A 147 20.94 27.40 1.28
C ILE A 147 21.79 26.47 0.43
N VAL A 148 22.17 25.34 1.02
CA VAL A 148 22.95 24.28 0.38
C VAL A 148 22.09 23.04 0.19
N LEU A 149 22.60 22.05 -0.55
CA LEU A 149 21.86 20.83 -0.85
C LEU A 149 21.44 20.05 0.40
N GLY A 150 22.24 20.04 1.47
CA GLY A 150 21.85 19.41 2.75
C GLY A 150 20.68 20.11 3.46
N CYS A 151 20.37 21.35 3.08
CA CYS A 151 19.21 22.09 3.58
C CYS A 151 17.95 21.83 2.74
N ALA A 152 18.03 21.04 1.68
CA ALA A 152 16.92 20.73 0.80
C ALA A 152 16.02 19.64 1.37
N ALA A 153 14.77 19.59 0.89
CA ALA A 153 13.87 18.47 1.16
C ALA A 153 14.16 17.22 0.32
N LEU A 154 15.15 17.29 -0.60
CA LEU A 154 15.32 16.32 -1.67
C LEU A 154 15.61 14.90 -1.17
N ASP A 155 16.35 14.76 -0.07
CA ASP A 155 16.62 13.46 0.56
C ASP A 155 15.33 12.78 1.03
N ALA A 156 14.54 13.50 1.84
CA ALA A 156 13.27 13.01 2.35
C ALA A 156 12.29 12.70 1.21
N CYS A 157 12.23 13.57 0.19
CA CYS A 157 11.43 13.34 -1.01
C CYS A 157 11.87 12.08 -1.77
N ALA A 158 13.18 11.87 -1.97
CA ALA A 158 13.70 10.71 -2.70
C ALA A 158 13.34 9.40 -2.00
N VAL A 159 13.50 9.34 -0.67
CA VAL A 159 13.11 8.18 0.14
C VAL A 159 11.59 7.94 0.06
N LEU A 160 10.78 8.99 0.21
CA LEU A 160 9.33 8.88 0.14
C LEU A 160 8.85 8.39 -1.23
N VAL A 161 9.39 8.95 -2.32
CA VAL A 161 9.08 8.53 -3.69
C VAL A 161 9.44 7.07 -3.91
N ALA A 162 10.62 6.63 -3.45
CA ALA A 162 11.04 5.24 -3.56
C ALA A 162 10.13 4.31 -2.76
N ALA A 163 9.75 4.68 -1.53
CA ALA A 163 8.85 3.90 -0.69
C ALA A 163 7.47 3.72 -1.33
N ILE A 164 6.88 4.81 -1.84
CA ILE A 164 5.58 4.79 -2.53
C ILE A 164 5.63 3.98 -3.82
N ALA A 165 6.72 4.07 -4.58
CA ALA A 165 6.88 3.34 -5.84
C ALA A 165 6.88 1.81 -5.64
N VAL A 166 7.47 1.32 -4.54
CA VAL A 166 7.47 -0.12 -4.19
C VAL A 166 6.10 -0.58 -3.71
N PHE A 167 5.33 0.30 -3.06
CA PHE A 167 4.07 -0.05 -2.41
C PHE A 167 3.02 -0.57 -3.42
N PRO A 168 2.26 -1.65 -3.11
CA PRO A 168 1.27 -2.25 -4.02
C PRO A 168 -0.01 -1.41 -4.12
N ALA A 169 0.08 -0.22 -4.70
CA ALA A 169 -1.07 0.64 -5.00
C ALA A 169 -1.21 0.87 -6.51
N SER A 170 -2.40 1.25 -6.95
CA SER A 170 -2.64 1.68 -8.34
C SER A 170 -1.81 2.93 -8.67
N ALA A 171 -1.45 3.10 -9.94
CA ALA A 171 -0.60 4.21 -10.37
C ALA A 171 -1.16 5.59 -9.99
N GLY A 172 -2.49 5.78 -10.10
CA GLY A 172 -3.15 7.03 -9.69
C GLY A 172 -2.98 7.33 -8.19
N ARG A 173 -3.15 6.32 -7.32
CA ARG A 173 -2.95 6.50 -5.87
C ARG A 173 -1.50 6.80 -5.52
N ARG A 174 -0.55 6.15 -6.20
CA ARG A 174 0.89 6.46 -6.04
C ARG A 174 1.19 7.90 -6.41
N LEU A 175 0.64 8.41 -7.52
CA LEU A 175 0.83 9.80 -7.94
C LEU A 175 0.25 10.79 -6.92
N ILE A 176 -0.91 10.50 -6.34
CA ILE A 176 -1.49 11.33 -5.26
C ILE A 176 -0.56 11.33 -4.05
N GLY A 177 -0.08 10.16 -3.61
CA GLY A 177 0.82 10.05 -2.47
C GLY A 177 2.15 10.77 -2.69
N VAL A 178 2.77 10.60 -3.86
CA VAL A 178 3.99 11.31 -4.24
C VAL A 178 3.75 12.80 -4.30
N GLY A 179 2.70 13.24 -5.01
CA GLY A 179 2.39 14.66 -5.19
C GLY A 179 2.14 15.36 -3.86
N PHE A 180 1.25 14.81 -3.03
CA PHE A 180 0.96 15.35 -1.71
C PHE A 180 2.19 15.35 -0.80
N GLY A 181 2.90 14.23 -0.73
CA GLY A 181 4.03 14.10 0.17
C GLY A 181 5.22 14.98 -0.20
N VAL A 182 5.52 15.11 -1.49
CA VAL A 182 6.57 16.02 -1.98
C VAL A 182 6.21 17.48 -1.69
N LEU A 183 4.96 17.89 -1.93
CA LEU A 183 4.51 19.25 -1.60
C LEU A 183 4.61 19.54 -0.10
N LEU A 184 4.17 18.59 0.73
CA LEU A 184 4.25 18.72 2.19
C LEU A 184 5.69 18.87 2.67
N LEU A 185 6.61 18.04 2.19
CA LEU A 185 8.02 18.09 2.56
C LEU A 185 8.71 19.38 2.07
N ILE A 186 8.41 19.85 0.86
CA ILE A 186 8.93 21.13 0.35
C ILE A 186 8.39 22.31 1.18
N GLY A 187 7.09 22.32 1.52
CA GLY A 187 6.50 23.36 2.35
C GLY A 187 7.09 23.39 3.75
N LEU A 188 7.26 22.22 4.38
CA LEU A 188 7.91 22.09 5.68
C LEU A 188 9.38 22.53 5.62
N ASN A 189 10.07 22.29 4.51
CA ASN A 189 11.42 22.76 4.32
C ASN A 189 11.52 24.29 4.33
N VAL A 190 10.60 24.99 3.67
CA VAL A 190 10.55 26.46 3.74
C VAL A 190 10.33 26.93 5.18
N LEU A 191 9.40 26.31 5.93
CA LEU A 191 9.17 26.63 7.34
C LEU A 191 10.43 26.41 8.19
N ARG A 192 11.13 25.29 7.99
CA ARG A 192 12.43 25.00 8.60
C ARG A 192 13.44 26.10 8.30
N LEU A 193 13.60 26.51 7.04
CA LEU A 193 14.55 27.56 6.66
C LEU A 193 14.22 28.90 7.32
N VAL A 194 12.93 29.26 7.41
CA VAL A 194 12.47 30.45 8.12
C VAL A 194 12.80 30.36 9.62
N ALA A 195 12.54 29.22 10.26
CA ALA A 195 12.86 29.00 11.66
C ALA A 195 14.37 29.08 11.93
N LEU A 196 15.18 28.48 11.06
CA LEU A 196 16.64 28.56 11.12
C LEU A 196 17.13 29.99 10.94
N TYR A 197 16.55 30.77 10.03
CA TYR A 197 16.90 32.19 9.88
C TYR A 197 16.75 32.94 11.21
N PHE A 198 15.59 32.81 11.87
CA PHE A 198 15.35 33.48 13.15
C PHE A 198 16.19 32.91 14.29
N ALA A 199 16.44 31.60 14.32
CA ALA A 199 17.38 31.02 15.28
C ALA A 199 18.78 31.62 15.12
N GLY A 200 19.27 31.74 13.87
CA GLY A 200 20.56 32.33 13.56
C GLY A 200 20.68 33.81 13.95
N VAL A 201 19.59 34.58 13.85
CA VAL A 201 19.54 35.98 14.31
C VAL A 201 19.72 36.11 15.83
N HIS A 202 19.16 35.18 16.62
CA HIS A 202 19.09 35.33 18.08
C HIS A 202 20.15 34.52 18.83
N ASN A 203 20.48 33.31 18.39
CA ASN A 203 21.34 32.39 19.13
C ASN A 203 21.98 31.36 18.19
N ARG A 204 23.30 31.46 17.98
CA ARG A 204 24.04 30.57 17.08
C ARG A 204 24.04 29.09 17.54
N PRO A 205 24.32 28.76 18.81
CA PRO A 205 24.14 27.40 19.32
C PRO A 205 22.75 26.78 19.06
N LEU A 206 21.69 27.59 19.16
CA LEU A 206 20.33 27.11 18.87
C LEU A 206 20.15 26.82 17.38
N PHE A 207 20.74 27.64 16.51
CA PHE A 207 20.76 27.38 15.07
C PHE A 207 21.42 26.03 14.77
N ASP A 208 22.59 25.75 15.35
CA ASP A 208 23.33 24.52 15.08
C ASP A 208 22.52 23.28 15.55
N LEU A 209 21.95 23.31 16.76
CA LEU A 209 21.08 22.24 17.28
C LEU A 209 19.85 22.00 16.39
N LEU A 210 19.17 23.07 15.98
CA LEU A 210 17.98 22.97 15.14
C LEU A 210 18.32 22.43 13.75
N HIS A 211 19.42 22.91 13.17
CA HIS A 211 19.86 22.59 11.82
C HIS A 211 20.34 21.14 11.69
N GLU A 212 21.15 20.67 12.63
CA GLU A 212 21.84 19.38 12.53
C GLU A 212 21.04 18.22 13.11
N GLU A 213 20.26 18.48 14.17
CA GLU A 213 19.57 17.41 14.89
C GLU A 213 18.05 17.51 14.69
N VAL A 214 17.44 18.58 15.20
CA VAL A 214 15.97 18.62 15.37
C VAL A 214 15.24 18.55 14.03
N PHE A 215 15.58 19.44 13.08
CA PHE A 215 14.86 19.45 11.81
C PHE A 215 15.12 18.21 10.96
N GLN A 216 16.28 17.58 11.09
CA GLN A 216 16.55 16.31 10.41
C GLN A 216 15.61 15.21 10.91
N PHE A 217 15.45 15.07 12.22
CA PHE A 217 14.48 14.12 12.78
C PHE A 217 13.04 14.45 12.41
N VAL A 218 12.66 15.74 12.43
CA VAL A 218 11.32 16.19 12.04
C VAL A 218 11.01 15.83 10.58
N MET A 219 11.94 16.07 9.66
CA MET A 219 11.75 15.76 8.23
C MET A 219 11.55 14.26 8.02
N VAL A 220 12.34 13.42 8.68
CA VAL A 220 12.19 11.96 8.63
C VAL A 220 10.85 11.53 9.22
N ALA A 221 10.49 12.04 10.40
CA ALA A 221 9.22 11.71 11.05
C ALA A 221 8.01 12.09 10.18
N VAL A 222 8.04 13.26 9.54
CA VAL A 222 6.97 13.70 8.64
C VAL A 222 6.94 12.86 7.36
N ALA A 223 8.08 12.53 6.76
CA ALA A 223 8.12 11.65 5.60
C ALA A 223 7.56 10.25 5.92
N THR A 224 7.97 9.67 7.05
CA THR A 224 7.45 8.38 7.52
C THR A 224 5.96 8.46 7.84
N GLY A 225 5.51 9.47 8.58
CA GLY A 225 4.11 9.67 8.92
C GLY A 225 3.24 9.85 7.68
N THR A 226 3.74 10.60 6.69
CA THR A 226 3.08 10.79 5.38
C THR A 226 2.96 9.47 4.63
N PHE A 227 4.05 8.70 4.56
CA PHE A 227 4.04 7.38 3.94
C PHE A 227 3.04 6.45 4.62
N LEU A 228 3.05 6.37 5.95
CA LEU A 228 2.16 5.52 6.73
C LEU A 228 0.70 5.94 6.53
N GLY A 229 0.37 7.22 6.74
CA GLY A 229 -0.99 7.73 6.57
C GLY A 229 -1.53 7.52 5.15
N TRP A 230 -0.72 7.80 4.13
CA TRP A 230 -1.08 7.51 2.74
C TRP A 230 -1.24 6.01 2.49
N SER A 231 -0.35 5.15 3.04
CA SER A 231 -0.40 3.71 2.82
C SER A 231 -1.66 3.08 3.42
N LEU A 232 -2.10 3.56 4.58
CA LEU A 232 -3.33 3.13 5.23
C LEU A 232 -4.54 3.49 4.37
N TRP A 233 -4.63 4.76 3.94
CA TRP A 233 -5.68 5.21 3.02
C TRP A 233 -5.67 4.42 1.69
N ALA A 234 -4.48 4.14 1.15
CA ALA A 234 -4.33 3.44 -0.11
C ALA A 234 -4.81 1.97 -0.03
N VAL A 235 -4.76 1.34 1.15
CA VAL A 235 -5.20 -0.04 1.40
C VAL A 235 -6.72 -0.12 1.63
N GLU A 236 -7.29 0.79 2.43
CA GLU A 236 -8.73 0.77 2.77
C GLU A 236 -9.63 0.77 1.52
N GLU A 237 -9.35 1.64 0.56
CA GLU A 237 -10.11 1.70 -0.68
C GLU A 237 -9.76 0.57 -1.68
N GLY A 238 -8.73 -0.24 -1.40
CA GLY A 238 -8.44 -1.47 -2.15
C GLY A 238 -9.44 -2.56 -1.78
N GLY A 239 -9.68 -2.77 -0.49
CA GLY A 239 -10.65 -3.73 0.02
C GLY A 239 -12.10 -3.37 -0.34
N ALA A 240 -12.45 -2.09 -0.34
CA ALA A 240 -13.79 -1.63 -0.71
C ALA A 240 -14.18 -1.96 -2.17
N ARG A 241 -13.21 -2.01 -3.09
CA ARG A 241 -13.46 -2.32 -4.52
C ARG A 241 -13.67 -3.81 -4.78
N GLU A 242 -13.15 -4.70 -3.94
CA GLU A 242 -13.32 -6.14 -4.09
C GLU A 242 -14.68 -6.63 -3.56
N HIS A 243 -15.27 -5.95 -2.58
CA HIS A 243 -16.57 -6.36 -2.00
C HIS A 243 -17.79 -5.79 -2.75
N GLY A 244 -17.62 -4.76 -3.59
CA GLY A 244 -18.71 -4.13 -4.36
C GLY A 244 -18.97 -4.73 -5.74
N SER A 245 -18.32 -5.85 -6.10
CA SER A 245 -18.41 -6.48 -7.42
C SER A 245 -19.07 -7.87 -7.42
N VAL A 246 -19.81 -8.19 -6.36
CA VAL A 246 -20.61 -9.43 -6.23
C VAL A 246 -22.08 -9.18 -6.57
#